data_AF-X1R3N5-F1
#
_entry.id   AF-X1R3N5-F1
#
_cell.length_a   1.000
_cell.length_b   1.000
_cell.length_c   1.000
_cell.angle_alpha   90.00
_cell.angle_beta   90.00
_cell.angle_gamma   90.00
#
_symmetry.space_group_name_H-M   'P 1'
#
loop_
_entity.id
_entity.type
_entity.pdbx_description
1 polymer ?
#
loop_
_entity_poly.entity_id
_entity_poly.type
_entity_poly.pdbx_seq_one_letter_code
_entity_poly.pdbx_strand_id
1 'polypeptide(L)'
;MGSNFTSSQIIEEITEIEIDEIKGNARSKRISDIRKTYIKFLKKFTDLSNREIANQHEIRSSTVTNVLGGRYKENDFIIKSSAEIDKNVNL
;
A
#
# COMPACT_ATOMS: atom_id res chain seq x y z
N MET A 1 23.36 13.79 -0.84
CA MET A 1 22.61 13.35 -2.03
C MET A 1 21.47 12.49 -1.51
N GLY A 2 20.26 13.05 -1.41
CA GLY A 2 19.12 12.29 -0.90
C GLY A 2 18.74 11.21 -1.90
N SER A 3 18.71 9.96 -1.46
CA SER A 3 18.19 8.85 -2.24
C SER A 3 16.70 9.12 -2.52
N ASN A 4 16.36 9.43 -3.78
CA ASN A 4 14.98 9.54 -4.24
C ASN A 4 14.37 8.13 -4.29
N PHE A 5 13.96 7.60 -3.14
CA PHE A 5 13.18 6.37 -3.11
C PHE A 5 11.80 6.65 -3.71
N THR A 6 11.36 5.77 -4.61
CA THR A 6 9.96 5.75 -5.05
C THR A 6 9.07 5.33 -3.87
N SER A 7 7.81 5.78 -3.83
CA SER A 7 6.90 5.44 -2.71
C SER A 7 6.73 3.93 -2.53
N SER A 8 6.86 3.13 -3.59
CA SER A 8 6.87 1.66 -3.50
C SER A 8 8.09 1.15 -2.73
N GLN A 9 9.29 1.67 -2.98
CA GLN A 9 10.52 1.24 -2.28
C GLN A 9 10.47 1.53 -0.77
N ILE A 10 9.87 2.66 -0.37
CA ILE A 10 9.69 2.99 1.06
C ILE A 10 8.75 1.98 1.73
N ILE A 11 7.69 1.58 1.04
CA ILE A 11 6.76 0.59 1.58
C ILE A 11 7.40 -0.79 1.59
N GLU A 12 8.18 -1.16 0.57
CA GLU A 12 8.93 -2.42 0.53
C GLU A 12 9.94 -2.51 1.68
N GLU A 13 10.69 -1.44 1.95
CA GLU A 13 11.64 -1.36 3.06
C GLU A 13 10.94 -1.47 4.41
N ILE A 14 9.80 -0.80 4.61
CA ILE A 14 9.11 -0.79 5.91
C ILE A 14 8.27 -2.06 6.14
N THR A 15 7.75 -2.66 5.07
CA THR A 15 6.96 -3.90 5.18
C THR A 15 7.78 -5.16 5.03
N GLU A 16 9.04 -5.04 4.57
CA GLU A 16 9.95 -6.13 4.17
C GLU A 16 9.31 -7.06 3.11
N ILE A 17 8.41 -6.52 2.29
CA ILE A 17 7.60 -7.31 1.35
C ILE A 17 7.55 -6.59 0.01
N GLU A 18 8.06 -7.26 -1.02
CA GLU A 18 8.07 -6.76 -2.40
C GLU A 18 6.65 -6.67 -2.97
N ILE A 19 6.39 -5.65 -3.79
CA ILE A 19 5.07 -5.47 -4.41
C ILE A 19 4.63 -6.69 -5.23
N ASP A 20 5.59 -7.41 -5.82
CA ASP A 20 5.33 -8.61 -6.62
C ASP A 20 4.75 -9.77 -5.78
N GLU A 21 5.07 -9.86 -4.50
CA GLU A 21 4.51 -10.88 -3.60
C GLU A 21 3.04 -10.64 -3.25
N ILE A 22 2.57 -9.40 -3.44
CA ILE A 22 1.22 -8.99 -3.10
C ILE A 22 0.33 -8.72 -4.32
N LYS A 23 0.83 -8.98 -5.53
CA LYS A 23 0.05 -8.88 -6.77
C LYS A 23 -1.10 -9.90 -6.84
N GLY A 24 -2.08 -9.58 -7.67
CA GLY A 24 -3.25 -10.43 -7.91
C GLY A 24 -4.19 -10.54 -6.71
N ASN A 25 -5.12 -11.52 -6.74
CA ASN A 25 -6.13 -11.72 -5.69
C ASN A 25 -5.76 -12.88 -4.75
N ALA A 26 -4.51 -12.93 -4.30
CA ALA A 26 -4.06 -13.93 -3.32
C ALA A 26 -4.98 -13.99 -2.09
N ARG A 27 -5.31 -15.21 -1.63
CA ARG A 27 -6.30 -15.48 -0.56
C ARG A 27 -5.73 -15.37 0.87
N SER A 28 -4.42 -15.16 1.03
CA SER A 28 -3.82 -15.00 2.35
C SER A 28 -4.28 -13.71 3.01
N LYS A 29 -4.76 -13.79 4.26
CA LYS A 29 -5.15 -12.62 5.06
C LYS A 29 -3.99 -11.63 5.20
N ARG A 30 -2.77 -12.12 5.44
CA ARG A 30 -1.57 -11.30 5.58
C ARG A 30 -1.30 -10.50 4.31
N ILE A 31 -1.27 -11.17 3.14
CA ILE A 31 -1.09 -10.52 1.84
C ILE A 31 -2.20 -9.49 1.58
N SER A 32 -3.45 -9.81 1.93
CA SER A 32 -4.56 -8.87 1.80
C SER A 32 -4.36 -7.62 2.64
N ASP A 33 -3.89 -7.75 3.87
CA ASP A 33 -3.68 -6.60 4.77
C ASP A 33 -2.50 -5.74 4.30
N ILE A 34 -1.40 -6.35 3.84
CA ILE A 34 -0.27 -5.62 3.23
C ILE A 34 -0.71 -4.88 1.97
N ARG A 35 -1.50 -5.51 1.09
CA ARG A 35 -2.02 -4.83 -0.10
C ARG A 35 -2.86 -3.61 0.24
N LYS A 36 -3.70 -3.68 1.30
CA LYS A 36 -4.49 -2.52 1.75
C LYS A 36 -3.59 -1.40 2.24
N THR A 37 -2.52 -1.75 2.95
CA THR A 37 -1.46 -0.85 3.41
C THR A 37 -0.83 -0.12 2.21
N TYR A 38 -0.36 -0.84 1.19
CA TYR A 38 0.18 -0.26 -0.04
C TYR A 38 -0.80 0.69 -0.75
N ILE A 39 -2.06 0.27 -0.92
CA ILE A 39 -3.09 1.09 -1.58
C ILE A 39 -3.27 2.44 -0.87
N LYS A 40 -3.33 2.43 0.47
CA LYS A 40 -3.50 3.65 1.26
C LYS A 40 -2.31 4.59 1.12
N PHE A 41 -1.09 4.06 1.13
CA PHE A 41 0.11 4.88 1.03
C PHE A 41 0.35 5.43 -0.35
N LEU A 42 0.21 4.61 -1.40
CA LEU A 42 0.31 5.11 -2.76
C LEU A 42 -0.70 6.23 -2.96
N LYS A 43 -1.93 6.09 -2.43
CA LYS A 43 -2.91 7.17 -2.53
C LYS A 43 -2.55 8.44 -1.74
N LYS A 44 -1.85 8.29 -0.61
CA LYS A 44 -1.46 9.41 0.27
C LYS A 44 -0.23 10.17 -0.25
N PHE A 45 0.73 9.47 -0.82
CA PHE A 45 2.06 10.02 -1.15
C PHE A 45 2.34 10.13 -2.66
N THR A 46 1.40 9.74 -3.51
CA THR A 46 1.52 9.87 -4.96
C THR A 46 0.22 10.39 -5.56
N ASP A 47 0.32 10.98 -6.75
CA ASP A 47 -0.84 11.42 -7.54
C ASP A 47 -1.47 10.29 -8.37
N LEU A 48 -1.13 9.03 -8.11
CA LEU A 48 -1.65 7.89 -8.85
C LEU A 48 -3.19 7.81 -8.73
N SER A 49 -3.83 7.59 -9.87
CA SER A 49 -5.25 7.29 -9.92
C SER A 49 -5.55 5.91 -9.34
N ASN A 50 -6.79 5.70 -8.89
CA ASN A 50 -7.22 4.38 -8.42
C ASN A 50 -7.03 3.27 -9.47
N ARG A 51 -7.06 3.63 -10.76
CA ARG A 51 -6.82 2.72 -11.88
C ARG A 51 -5.33 2.34 -11.97
N GLU A 52 -4.43 3.30 -11.83
CA GLU A 52 -2.98 3.03 -11.86
C GLU A 52 -2.55 2.19 -10.66
N ILE A 53 -3.05 2.50 -9.47
CA ILE A 53 -2.81 1.68 -8.27
C ILE A 53 -3.32 0.25 -8.47
N ALA A 54 -4.52 0.09 -9.06
CA ALA A 54 -5.08 -1.22 -9.35
C ALA A 54 -4.26 -2.01 -10.39
N ASN A 55 -3.77 -1.32 -11.43
CA ASN A 55 -2.91 -1.92 -12.44
C ASN A 55 -1.57 -2.38 -11.85
N GLN A 56 -0.93 -1.57 -10.99
CA GLN A 56 0.32 -1.94 -10.32
C GLN A 56 0.18 -3.21 -9.47
N HIS A 57 -0.98 -3.39 -8.84
CA HIS A 57 -1.27 -4.57 -8.00
C HIS A 57 -1.91 -5.73 -8.78
N GLU A 58 -2.20 -5.57 -10.07
CA GLU A 58 -2.93 -6.56 -10.88
C GLU A 58 -4.28 -6.98 -10.25
N ILE A 59 -5.01 -6.01 -9.69
CA ILE A 59 -6.32 -6.21 -9.05
C ILE A 59 -7.42 -5.39 -9.74
N ARG A 60 -8.67 -5.64 -9.33
CA ARG A 60 -9.80 -4.81 -9.77
C ARG A 60 -9.74 -3.43 -9.12
N SER A 61 -10.06 -2.37 -9.87
CA SER A 61 -10.18 -1.00 -9.36
C SER A 61 -11.24 -0.85 -8.26
N SER A 62 -12.27 -1.71 -8.26
CA SER A 62 -13.26 -1.78 -7.18
C SER A 62 -12.64 -2.21 -5.85
N THR A 63 -11.58 -3.03 -5.86
CA THR A 63 -10.83 -3.37 -4.65
C THR A 63 -10.18 -2.12 -4.06
N VAL A 64 -9.49 -1.32 -4.88
CA VAL A 64 -8.89 -0.05 -4.44
C VAL A 64 -9.95 0.88 -3.85
N THR A 65 -11.09 1.02 -4.54
CA THR A 65 -12.21 1.85 -4.06
C THR A 65 -12.77 1.37 -2.72
N ASN A 66 -12.94 0.06 -2.55
CA ASN A 66 -13.40 -0.52 -1.28
C ASN A 66 -12.41 -0.28 -0.13
N VAL A 67 -11.11 -0.37 -0.41
CA VAL A 67 -10.05 -0.12 0.59
C VAL A 67 -10.05 1.34 1.03
N LEU A 68 -10.06 2.27 0.08
CA LEU A 68 -10.05 3.71 0.35
C LEU A 68 -11.37 4.20 0.96
N GLY A 69 -12.50 3.58 0.58
CA GLY A 69 -13.82 3.87 1.13
C GLY A 69 -14.09 3.30 2.52
N GLY A 70 -13.08 2.76 3.21
CA GLY A 70 -13.21 2.32 4.61
C GLY A 70 -14.02 1.03 4.81
N ARG A 71 -14.26 0.23 3.75
CA ARG A 71 -15.01 -1.03 3.86
C ARG A 71 -14.35 -2.04 4.80
N TYR A 72 -13.03 -1.97 4.94
CA TYR A 72 -12.25 -2.88 5.76
C TYR A 72 -11.81 -2.18 7.04
N LYS A 73 -12.05 -2.82 8.18
CA LYS A 73 -11.51 -2.36 9.47
C LYS A 73 -9.99 -2.33 9.41
N GLU A 74 -9.42 -1.23 9.89
CA GLU A 74 -7.98 -1.16 10.14
C GLU A 74 -7.62 -2.12 11.27
N ASN A 75 -6.48 -2.76 11.13
CA ASN A 75 -5.90 -3.63 12.14
C ASN A 75 -4.57 -3.04 12.62
N ASP A 76 -4.05 -3.58 13.71
CA ASP A 76 -2.80 -3.11 14.33
C ASP A 76 -1.63 -3.06 13.36
N PHE A 77 -1.57 -3.98 12.39
CA PHE A 77 -0.53 -3.98 11.36
C PHE A 77 -0.62 -2.74 10.48
N ILE A 78 -1.80 -2.45 9.91
CA ILE A 78 -2.02 -1.27 9.05
C ILE A 78 -1.72 0.02 9.82
N ILE A 79 -2.17 0.12 11.08
CA ILE A 79 -1.98 1.31 11.92
C ILE A 79 -0.49 1.52 12.22
N LYS A 80 0.22 0.48 12.65
CA LYS A 80 1.66 0.56 12.97
C LYS A 80 2.51 0.87 11.74
N SER A 81 2.26 0.19 10.62
CA SER A 81 2.97 0.47 9.36
C SER A 81 2.71 1.91 8.89
N SER A 82 1.50 2.44 9.09
CA SER A 82 1.18 3.83 8.74
C SER A 82 1.93 4.83 9.60
N ALA A 83 1.96 4.63 10.91
CA ALA A 83 2.74 5.48 11.79
C ALA A 83 4.25 5.44 11.48
N GLU A 84 4.77 4.29 11.06
CA GLU A 84 6.19 4.16 10.73
C GLU A 84 6.54 4.81 9.38
N ILE A 85 5.69 4.64 8.36
CA ILE A 85 5.85 5.31 7.07
C ILE A 85 5.74 6.83 7.23
N ASP A 86 4.80 7.33 8.03
CA ASP A 86 4.64 8.76 8.27
C ASP A 86 5.88 9.41 8.94
N LYS A 87 6.66 8.66 9.73
CA LYS A 87 7.93 9.16 10.30
C LYS A 87 9.08 9.16 9.28
N ASN A 88 9.08 8.20 8.37
CA ASN A 88 10.18 8.00 7.42
C ASN A 88 9.99 8.81 6.13
N VAL A 89 8.73 9.05 5.75
CA VAL A 89 8.35 10.01 4.71
C VAL A 89 8.30 11.40 5.35
N ASN A 90 9.47 11.94 5.69
CA ASN A 90 9.62 13.35 6.03
C ASN A 90 9.28 14.18 4.77
N LEU A 91 8.01 14.59 4.66
CA LEU A 91 7.58 15.69 3.79
C LEU A 91 7.60 17.00 4.59
#